data_AF-A0A351EHI5-F1
#
_entry.id   AF-A0A351EHI5-F1
#
_cell.length_a   1.000
_cell.length_b   1.000
_cell.length_c   1.000
_cell.angle_alpha   90.00
_cell.angle_beta   90.00
_cell.angle_gamma   90.00
#
_symmetry.space_group_name_H-M   'P 1'
#
loop_
_entity.id
_entity.type
_entity.pdbx_description
1 polymer ?
#
loop_
_entity_poly.entity_id
_entity_poly.type
_entity_poly.pdbx_seq_one_letter_code
_entity_poly.pdbx_strand_id
1 'polypeptide(L)'
;MSLVTPTIDLEKGVLLAATPLLEDANFHRSVVLLLEHNSEGSLGVILNRPITVDSSLLHALPAWADDINEESQFFGGGPVQPNALLALAPTSDSLRGGIPLNESIALLDLEATSDLRGSALENVRFYFGYSGWSPGQLAMEIEEGAWWTFKSRTEDLFAEPHDCWREVLARQSSAARLLAVCPDQPFMN
;
A
#
# COMPACT_ATOMS: atom_id res chain seq x y z
N MET A 1 26.08 -9.34 -11.16
CA MET A 1 24.97 -8.44 -10.80
C MET A 1 23.86 -8.77 -11.77
N SER A 2 22.82 -9.48 -11.31
CA SER A 2 21.76 -9.94 -12.19
C SER A 2 20.86 -8.75 -12.54
N LEU A 3 20.69 -8.45 -13.83
CA LEU A 3 19.74 -7.43 -14.34
C LEU A 3 18.30 -7.96 -14.39
N VAL A 4 18.02 -9.08 -13.72
CA VAL A 4 16.70 -9.70 -13.71
C VAL A 4 15.72 -8.79 -12.97
N THR A 5 14.58 -8.54 -13.61
CA THR A 5 13.41 -7.88 -13.02
C THR A 5 13.11 -8.55 -11.68
N PRO A 6 13.17 -7.83 -10.56
CA PRO A 6 12.82 -8.42 -9.28
C PRO A 6 11.32 -8.71 -9.27
N THR A 7 10.99 -9.97 -9.48
CA THR A 7 9.63 -10.48 -9.37
C THR A 7 9.63 -11.69 -8.45
N ILE A 8 8.88 -11.57 -7.36
CA ILE A 8 8.37 -12.71 -6.60
C ILE A 8 6.96 -13.05 -7.11
N ASP A 9 6.50 -14.26 -6.80
CA ASP A 9 5.16 -14.71 -7.18
C ASP A 9 4.08 -13.80 -6.61
N LEU A 10 3.00 -13.62 -7.38
CA LEU A 10 1.87 -12.78 -6.97
C LEU A 10 1.01 -13.49 -5.93
N GLU A 11 0.91 -12.87 -4.76
CA GLU A 11 0.04 -13.28 -3.68
C GLU A 11 -0.37 -12.06 -2.83
N LYS A 12 -1.35 -12.23 -1.96
CA LYS A 12 -1.70 -11.20 -0.98
C LYS A 12 -0.49 -10.87 -0.09
N GLY A 13 -0.36 -9.61 0.30
CA GLY A 13 0.76 -9.12 1.08
C GLY A 13 2.03 -8.81 0.27
N VAL A 14 2.02 -9.01 -1.05
CA VAL A 14 3.12 -8.56 -1.93
C VAL A 14 3.00 -7.06 -2.19
N LEU A 15 4.14 -6.38 -2.26
CA LEU A 15 4.22 -5.00 -2.71
C LEU A 15 4.45 -4.92 -4.21
N LEU A 16 3.76 -3.99 -4.85
CA LEU A 16 4.05 -3.52 -6.20
C LEU A 16 4.70 -2.14 -6.09
N ALA A 17 5.90 -1.99 -6.59
CA ALA A 17 6.54 -0.68 -6.75
C ALA A 17 6.42 -0.24 -8.20
N ALA A 18 5.82 0.93 -8.45
CA ALA A 18 5.69 1.48 -9.78
C ALA A 18 7.08 1.74 -10.38
N THR A 19 7.29 1.33 -11.62
CA THR A 19 8.51 1.68 -12.35
C THR A 19 8.31 2.98 -13.13
N PRO A 20 9.38 3.61 -13.64
CA PRO A 20 9.25 4.75 -14.54
C PRO A 20 8.54 4.45 -15.87
N LEU A 21 8.31 3.17 -16.21
CA LEU A 21 7.57 2.77 -17.43
C LEU A 21 6.06 2.86 -17.25
N LEU A 22 5.56 2.91 -16.00
CA LEU A 22 4.14 3.07 -15.75
C LEU A 22 3.71 4.51 -16.01
N GLU A 23 2.98 4.73 -17.10
CA GLU A 23 2.55 6.05 -17.56
C GLU A 23 1.33 6.61 -16.81
N ASP A 24 0.62 5.79 -16.03
CA ASP A 24 -0.55 6.24 -15.27
C ASP A 24 -0.12 7.17 -14.11
N ALA A 25 -0.55 8.43 -14.21
CA ALA A 25 -0.26 9.47 -13.23
C ALA A 25 -0.77 9.14 -11.82
N ASN A 26 -1.85 8.35 -11.68
CA ASN A 26 -2.37 7.93 -10.37
C ASN A 26 -1.35 7.07 -9.61
N PHE A 27 -0.50 6.35 -10.34
CA PHE A 27 0.45 5.38 -9.80
C PHE A 27 1.90 5.84 -9.88
N HIS A 28 2.16 7.08 -10.31
CA HIS A 28 3.52 7.63 -10.33
C HIS A 28 4.16 7.53 -8.94
N ARG A 29 5.31 6.84 -8.88
CA ARG A 29 6.07 6.53 -7.65
C ARG A 29 5.21 5.97 -6.52
N SER A 30 4.20 5.20 -6.88
CA SER A 30 3.35 4.52 -5.90
C SER A 30 3.98 3.21 -5.43
N VAL A 31 3.68 2.87 -4.18
CA VAL A 31 3.87 1.55 -3.60
C VAL A 31 2.47 1.02 -3.30
N VAL A 32 2.08 -0.08 -3.93
CA VAL A 32 0.79 -0.73 -3.71
C VAL A 32 1.00 -2.01 -2.91
N LEU A 33 0.21 -2.22 -1.87
CA LEU A 33 0.11 -3.52 -1.19
C LEU A 33 -1.06 -4.31 -1.78
N LEU A 34 -0.81 -5.53 -2.26
CA LEU A 34 -1.87 -6.44 -2.67
C LEU A 34 -2.61 -6.98 -1.45
N LEU A 35 -3.92 -6.74 -1.41
CA LEU A 35 -4.82 -7.30 -0.40
C LEU A 35 -5.37 -8.66 -0.84
N GLU A 36 -5.60 -8.81 -2.14
CA GLU A 36 -6.13 -10.03 -2.74
C GLU A 36 -5.51 -10.27 -4.12
N HIS A 37 -5.26 -11.54 -4.45
CA HIS A 37 -4.85 -11.98 -5.78
C HIS A 37 -5.40 -13.39 -6.03
N ASN A 38 -6.25 -13.53 -7.04
CA ASN A 38 -6.87 -14.81 -7.41
C ASN A 38 -7.20 -14.85 -8.92
N SER A 39 -7.92 -15.88 -9.36
CA SER A 39 -8.31 -16.04 -10.78
C SER A 39 -9.31 -15.00 -11.28
N GLU A 40 -10.03 -14.32 -10.40
CA GLU A 40 -11.02 -13.28 -10.71
C GLU A 40 -10.39 -11.88 -10.77
N GLY A 41 -9.15 -11.71 -10.31
CA GLY A 41 -8.43 -10.44 -10.40
C GLY A 41 -7.47 -10.20 -9.25
N SER A 42 -7.09 -8.94 -9.08
CA SER A 42 -6.26 -8.49 -7.95
C SER A 42 -6.83 -7.22 -7.36
N LEU A 43 -6.64 -7.05 -6.06
CA LEU A 43 -7.03 -5.85 -5.32
C LEU A 43 -5.84 -5.41 -4.47
N GLY A 44 -5.56 -4.11 -4.46
CA GLY A 44 -4.51 -3.54 -3.63
C GLY A 44 -4.79 -2.11 -3.20
N VAL A 45 -3.98 -1.60 -2.27
CA VAL A 45 -4.05 -0.22 -1.80
C VAL A 45 -2.71 0.48 -1.92
N ILE A 46 -2.72 1.74 -2.36
CA ILE A 46 -1.53 2.58 -2.40
C ILE A 46 -1.15 2.99 -0.97
N LEU A 47 0.05 2.62 -0.55
CA LEU A 47 0.56 2.86 0.80
C LEU A 47 1.00 4.30 1.03
N ASN A 48 1.40 5.01 -0.02
CA ASN A 48 2.19 6.23 0.10
C ASN A 48 1.54 7.47 -0.52
N ARG A 49 0.20 7.50 -0.58
CA ARG A 49 -0.57 8.65 -1.08
C ARG A 49 -1.39 9.27 0.06
N PRO A 50 -0.82 10.21 0.84
CA PRO A 50 -1.54 10.82 1.95
C PRO A 50 -2.67 11.69 1.42
N ILE A 51 -3.77 11.76 2.16
CA ILE A 51 -4.91 12.63 1.82
C ILE A 51 -5.34 13.44 3.03
N THR A 52 -5.86 14.63 2.77
CA THR A 52 -6.60 15.38 3.78
C THR A 52 -8.03 14.88 3.78
N VAL A 53 -8.50 14.41 4.93
CA VAL A 53 -9.88 13.98 5.13
C VAL A 53 -10.74 15.16 5.57
N ASP A 54 -11.93 15.27 4.98
CA ASP A 54 -12.96 16.19 5.45
C ASP A 54 -13.99 15.46 6.31
N SER A 55 -14.95 16.20 6.87
CA SER A 55 -16.00 15.63 7.71
C SER A 55 -16.83 14.54 7.02
N SER A 56 -16.94 14.56 5.69
CA SER A 56 -17.72 13.56 4.96
C SER A 56 -17.08 12.17 4.97
N LEU A 57 -15.74 12.12 4.90
CA LEU A 57 -14.97 10.87 4.97
C LEU A 57 -14.85 10.36 6.41
N LEU A 58 -14.79 11.26 7.40
CA LEU A 58 -14.75 10.88 8.82
C LEU A 58 -15.99 10.10 9.25
N HIS A 59 -17.15 10.29 8.61
CA HIS A 59 -18.36 9.51 8.89
C HIS A 59 -18.24 8.02 8.51
N ALA A 60 -17.27 7.64 7.69
CA ALA A 60 -17.01 6.24 7.36
C ALA A 60 -16.22 5.52 8.45
N LEU A 61 -15.64 6.25 9.42
CA LEU A 61 -14.85 5.65 10.49
C LEU A 61 -15.76 4.86 11.45
N PRO A 62 -15.28 3.72 11.97
CA PRO A 62 -15.97 3.04 13.05
C PRO A 62 -15.87 3.87 14.34
N ALA A 63 -16.87 3.74 15.22
CA ALA A 63 -16.95 4.52 16.47
C ALA A 63 -15.74 4.36 17.42
N TRP A 64 -14.94 3.30 17.27
CA TRP A 64 -13.70 3.13 18.02
C TRP A 64 -12.53 3.95 17.49
N ALA A 65 -12.65 4.51 16.28
CA ALA A 65 -11.67 5.36 15.62
C ALA A 65 -12.04 6.85 15.65
N ASP A 66 -13.10 7.24 16.37
CA ASP A 66 -13.57 8.64 16.45
C ASP A 66 -12.52 9.62 17.02
N ASP A 67 -11.57 9.12 17.82
CA ASP A 67 -10.51 9.92 18.46
C ASP A 67 -9.25 10.09 17.59
N ILE A 68 -9.26 9.57 16.35
CA ILE A 68 -8.16 9.77 15.41
C ILE A 68 -8.12 11.23 14.99
N ASN A 69 -7.09 11.93 15.45
CA ASN A 69 -6.90 13.35 15.17
C ASN A 69 -5.69 13.61 14.27
N GLU A 70 -5.00 12.57 13.80
CA GLU A 70 -3.80 12.72 12.98
C GLU A 70 -4.11 12.49 11.50
N GLU A 71 -3.96 13.56 10.71
CA GLU A 71 -4.02 13.49 9.24
C GLU A 71 -3.00 12.49 8.65
N SER A 72 -1.92 12.21 9.39
CA SER A 72 -0.85 11.27 9.03
C SER A 72 -1.30 9.81 8.90
N GLN A 73 -2.53 9.48 9.34
CA GLN A 73 -3.07 8.11 9.30
C GLN A 73 -3.94 7.83 8.06
N PHE A 74 -4.27 8.84 7.24
CA PHE A 74 -5.21 8.72 6.13
C PHE A 74 -4.55 8.79 4.76
N PHE A 75 -4.92 7.84 3.90
CA PHE A 75 -4.32 7.65 2.58
C PHE A 75 -5.39 7.38 1.53
N GLY A 76 -5.11 7.76 0.29
CA GLY A 76 -5.89 7.33 -0.87
C GLY A 76 -5.37 5.97 -1.33
N GLY A 77 -6.16 4.92 -1.16
CA GLY A 77 -5.78 3.56 -1.53
C GLY A 77 -5.91 3.27 -3.04
N GLY A 78 -6.65 4.08 -3.77
CA GLY A 78 -6.74 4.00 -5.24
C GLY A 78 -8.01 4.65 -5.79
N PRO A 79 -8.19 4.61 -7.12
CA PRO A 79 -9.27 5.33 -7.78
C PRO A 79 -10.64 4.63 -7.69
N VAL A 80 -10.69 3.36 -7.30
CA VAL A 80 -11.93 2.57 -7.26
C VAL A 80 -12.61 2.74 -5.91
N GLN A 81 -13.93 3.01 -5.94
CA GLN A 81 -14.78 3.23 -4.77
C GLN A 81 -14.13 4.18 -3.73
N PRO A 82 -13.93 5.47 -4.05
CA PRO A 82 -13.15 6.40 -3.23
C PRO A 82 -13.68 6.60 -1.80
N ASN A 83 -14.92 6.22 -1.51
CA ASN A 83 -15.53 6.30 -0.18
C ASN A 83 -15.43 4.98 0.62
N ALA A 84 -14.93 3.90 0.01
CA ALA A 84 -14.72 2.64 0.71
C ALA A 84 -13.54 2.80 1.68
N LEU A 85 -13.75 2.46 2.95
CA LEU A 85 -12.74 2.54 3.99
C LEU A 85 -12.10 1.17 4.21
N LEU A 86 -10.78 1.11 4.11
CA LEU A 86 -9.96 -0.03 4.45
C LEU A 86 -8.99 0.38 5.56
N ALA A 87 -8.58 -0.57 6.41
CA ALA A 87 -7.56 -0.30 7.41
C ALA A 87 -6.51 -1.41 7.48
N LEU A 88 -5.25 -1.01 7.54
CA LEU A 88 -4.11 -1.92 7.69
C LEU A 88 -3.43 -1.67 9.03
N ALA A 89 -2.88 -2.74 9.58
CA ALA A 89 -2.09 -2.72 10.80
C ALA A 89 -0.99 -3.79 10.73
N PRO A 90 0.03 -3.71 11.60
CA PRO A 90 0.97 -4.79 11.79
C PRO A 90 0.24 -6.09 12.16
N THR A 91 0.67 -7.21 11.59
CA THR A 91 0.16 -8.53 12.00
C THR A 91 0.49 -8.77 13.48
N SER A 92 -0.53 -9.04 14.29
CA SER A 92 -0.38 -9.36 15.70
C SER A 92 -1.50 -10.29 16.17
N ASP A 93 -1.17 -11.32 16.94
CA ASP A 93 -2.16 -12.24 17.54
C ASP A 93 -3.10 -11.53 18.53
N SER A 94 -2.69 -10.36 19.05
CA SER A 94 -3.52 -9.57 19.96
C SER A 94 -4.58 -8.74 19.24
N LEU A 95 -4.50 -8.62 17.91
CA LEU A 95 -5.34 -7.75 17.10
C LEU A 95 -6.63 -8.48 16.70
N ARG A 96 -7.71 -8.26 17.46
CA ARG A 96 -9.02 -8.79 17.10
C ARG A 96 -9.50 -8.18 15.79
N GLY A 97 -9.98 -9.02 14.88
CA GLY A 97 -10.42 -8.60 13.54
C GLY A 97 -9.28 -8.44 12.52
N GLY A 98 -8.03 -8.69 12.90
CA GLY A 98 -6.92 -8.71 11.96
C GLY A 98 -6.92 -9.97 11.08
N ILE A 99 -7.04 -9.79 9.77
CA ILE A 99 -6.93 -10.83 8.74
C ILE A 99 -5.50 -10.75 8.17
N PRO A 100 -4.62 -11.72 8.47
CA PRO A 100 -3.24 -11.67 8.00
C PRO A 100 -3.17 -11.73 6.47
N LEU A 101 -2.51 -10.72 5.88
CA LEU A 101 -2.09 -10.78 4.49
C LEU A 101 -0.78 -11.58 4.41
N ASN A 102 0.13 -11.32 5.35
CA ASN A 102 1.34 -12.07 5.61
C ASN A 102 1.80 -11.89 7.07
N GLU A 103 3.05 -12.28 7.38
CA GLU A 103 3.64 -12.18 8.72
C GLU A 103 3.84 -10.73 9.21
N SER A 104 3.82 -9.74 8.32
CA SER A 104 4.12 -8.33 8.63
C SER A 104 2.89 -7.44 8.70
N ILE A 105 1.90 -7.67 7.82
CA ILE A 105 0.75 -6.78 7.63
C ILE A 105 -0.56 -7.58 7.63
N ALA A 106 -1.56 -7.05 8.33
CA ALA A 106 -2.92 -7.55 8.38
C ALA A 106 -3.91 -6.49 7.89
N LEU A 107 -4.98 -6.95 7.24
CA LEU A 107 -6.17 -6.17 6.92
C LEU A 107 -7.11 -6.23 8.12
N LEU A 108 -7.64 -5.09 8.56
CA LEU A 108 -8.60 -5.03 9.63
C LEU A 108 -10.03 -5.18 9.09
N ASP A 109 -10.75 -6.14 9.66
CA ASP A 109 -12.21 -6.15 9.64
C ASP A 109 -12.70 -5.08 10.63
N LEU A 110 -13.15 -3.94 10.10
CA LEU A 110 -13.57 -2.78 10.91
C LEU A 110 -14.82 -3.06 11.77
N GLU A 111 -15.66 -4.03 11.37
CA GLU A 111 -16.86 -4.42 12.12
C GLU A 111 -16.53 -5.40 13.24
N ALA A 112 -15.65 -6.37 12.98
CA ALA A 112 -15.19 -7.32 13.99
C ALA A 112 -14.22 -6.69 14.99
N THR A 113 -13.53 -5.62 14.58
CA THR A 113 -12.66 -4.84 15.45
C THR A 113 -13.50 -3.99 16.39
N SER A 114 -13.37 -4.24 17.68
CA SER A 114 -13.96 -3.42 18.74
C SER A 114 -12.89 -3.22 19.80
N ASP A 115 -12.71 -1.98 20.25
CA ASP A 115 -11.80 -1.58 21.35
C ASP A 115 -10.32 -1.34 21.01
N LEU A 116 -9.98 -1.04 19.75
CA LEU A 116 -8.66 -0.44 19.45
C LEU A 116 -8.56 0.95 20.07
N ARG A 117 -7.58 1.17 20.95
CA ARG A 117 -7.36 2.44 21.67
C ARG A 117 -5.87 2.72 21.87
N GLY A 118 -5.54 3.99 22.10
CA GLY A 118 -4.19 4.43 22.43
C GLY A 118 -3.16 4.00 21.39
N SER A 119 -2.01 3.48 21.84
CA SER A 119 -0.90 3.08 20.95
C SER A 119 -1.26 2.01 19.92
N ALA A 120 -2.31 1.20 20.15
CA ALA A 120 -2.75 0.23 19.16
C ALA A 120 -3.42 0.92 17.95
N LEU A 121 -4.10 2.04 18.18
CA LEU A 121 -4.75 2.85 17.15
C LEU A 121 -3.74 3.65 16.32
N GLU A 122 -2.66 4.11 16.93
CA GLU A 122 -1.54 4.81 16.25
C GLU A 122 -0.87 3.93 15.17
N ASN A 123 -0.90 2.61 15.38
CA ASN A 123 -0.37 1.60 14.46
C ASN A 123 -1.35 1.22 13.34
N VAL A 124 -2.52 1.87 13.26
CA VAL A 124 -3.48 1.67 12.17
C VAL A 124 -3.28 2.74 11.11
N ARG A 125 -3.42 2.32 9.85
CA ARG A 125 -3.46 3.20 8.68
C ARG A 125 -4.76 2.98 7.94
N PHE A 126 -5.42 4.07 7.57
CA PHE A 126 -6.71 4.08 6.91
C PHE A 126 -6.55 4.48 5.44
N TYR A 127 -7.22 3.73 4.57
CA TYR A 127 -7.14 3.89 3.12
C TYR A 127 -8.54 4.07 2.56
N PHE A 128 -8.72 5.17 1.83
CA PHE A 128 -9.95 5.47 1.11
C PHE A 128 -9.81 5.05 -0.36
N GLY A 129 -10.72 4.17 -0.79
CA GLY A 129 -10.66 3.53 -2.09
C GLY A 129 -9.55 2.49 -2.22
N TYR A 130 -9.53 1.83 -3.37
CA TYR A 130 -8.57 0.79 -3.69
C TYR A 130 -8.22 0.79 -5.19
N SER A 131 -7.20 0.02 -5.52
CA SER A 131 -6.75 -0.25 -6.88
C SER A 131 -7.17 -1.67 -7.25
N GLY A 132 -7.77 -1.84 -8.43
CA GLY A 132 -8.28 -3.12 -8.89
C GLY A 132 -7.73 -3.48 -10.27
N TRP A 133 -7.40 -4.75 -10.44
CA TRP A 133 -6.96 -5.32 -11.71
C TRP A 133 -7.92 -6.43 -12.13
N SER A 134 -8.30 -6.41 -13.40
CA SER A 134 -9.06 -7.49 -14.04
C SER A 134 -8.22 -8.78 -14.11
N PRO A 135 -8.84 -9.96 -14.32
CA PRO A 135 -8.13 -11.22 -14.47
C PRO A 135 -6.96 -11.13 -15.46
N GLY A 136 -5.75 -11.48 -15.02
CA GLY A 136 -4.53 -11.48 -15.84
C GLY A 136 -3.93 -10.11 -16.15
N GLN A 137 -4.62 -9.01 -15.85
CA GLN A 137 -4.14 -7.66 -16.15
C GLN A 137 -2.84 -7.33 -15.39
N LEU A 138 -2.80 -7.59 -14.08
CA LEU A 138 -1.60 -7.30 -13.29
C LEU A 138 -0.37 -8.09 -13.76
N ALA A 139 -0.56 -9.35 -14.16
CA ALA A 139 0.51 -10.17 -14.68
C ALA A 139 1.07 -9.60 -15.99
N MET A 140 0.20 -9.13 -16.89
CA MET A 140 0.58 -8.45 -18.13
C MET A 140 1.36 -7.16 -17.85
N GLU A 141 0.87 -6.32 -16.92
CA GLU A 141 1.56 -5.08 -16.55
C GLU A 141 2.97 -5.35 -15.97
N ILE A 142 3.14 -6.44 -15.22
CA ILE A 142 4.46 -6.89 -14.73
C ILE A 142 5.36 -7.36 -15.87
N GLU A 143 4.83 -8.13 -16.81
CA GLU A 143 5.58 -8.58 -18.00
C GLU A 143 6.03 -7.40 -18.87
N GLU A 144 5.20 -6.36 -18.97
CA GLU A 144 5.52 -5.09 -19.63
C GLU A 144 6.48 -4.20 -18.82
N GLY A 145 6.78 -4.58 -17.58
CA GLY A 145 7.74 -3.90 -16.71
C GLY A 145 7.17 -2.68 -15.98
N ALA A 146 5.84 -2.53 -15.93
CA ALA A 146 5.18 -1.43 -15.21
C ALA A 146 5.33 -1.54 -13.68
N TRP A 147 5.46 -2.77 -13.16
CA TRP A 147 5.57 -3.06 -11.74
C TRP A 147 6.75 -3.96 -11.42
N TRP A 148 7.39 -3.69 -10.29
CA TRP A 148 8.27 -4.64 -9.61
C TRP A 148 7.60 -5.19 -8.36
N THR A 149 7.85 -6.46 -8.05
CA THR A 149 7.21 -7.11 -6.91
C THR A 149 8.20 -7.43 -5.80
N PHE A 150 7.83 -7.11 -4.57
CA PHE A 150 8.68 -7.25 -3.39
C PHE A 150 7.90 -7.78 -2.19
N LYS A 151 8.61 -8.41 -1.25
CA LYS A 151 8.02 -8.73 0.05
C LYS A 151 7.74 -7.43 0.82
N SER A 152 6.54 -7.31 1.37
CA SER A 152 6.22 -6.23 2.31
C SER A 152 6.91 -6.43 3.64
N ARG A 153 7.09 -5.34 4.37
CA ARG A 153 7.56 -5.28 5.75
C ARG A 153 6.68 -4.32 6.53
N THR A 154 6.64 -4.46 7.85
CA THR A 154 5.85 -3.58 8.72
C THR A 154 6.29 -2.12 8.59
N GLU A 155 7.57 -1.85 8.36
CA GLU A 155 8.11 -0.49 8.12
C GLU A 155 7.46 0.23 6.92
N ASP A 156 6.95 -0.51 5.92
CA ASP A 156 6.35 0.08 4.72
C ASP A 156 5.03 0.81 5.00
N LEU A 157 4.31 0.42 6.06
CA LEU A 157 3.06 1.08 6.48
C LEU A 157 3.31 2.45 7.10
N PHE A 158 4.50 2.65 7.66
CA PHE A 158 4.83 3.80 8.49
C PHE A 158 5.95 4.67 7.90
N ALA A 159 6.45 4.30 6.72
CA ALA A 159 7.40 5.10 5.98
C ALA A 159 6.80 6.48 5.66
N GLU A 160 7.64 7.50 5.65
CA GLU A 160 7.23 8.83 5.20
C GLU A 160 6.71 8.74 3.76
N PRO A 161 5.51 9.26 3.43
CA PRO A 161 4.86 8.93 2.16
C PRO A 161 5.68 9.30 0.92
N HIS A 162 6.40 10.42 0.99
CA HIS A 162 7.30 10.86 -0.07
C HIS A 162 8.52 9.94 -0.27
N ASP A 163 8.97 9.28 0.81
CA ASP A 163 10.18 8.47 0.80
C ASP A 163 9.90 6.97 0.67
N CYS A 164 8.67 6.51 0.94
CA CYS A 164 8.26 5.11 0.91
C CYS A 164 8.73 4.37 -0.36
N TRP A 165 8.45 4.90 -1.55
CA TRP A 165 8.90 4.30 -2.81
C TRP A 165 10.42 4.16 -2.87
N ARG A 166 11.14 5.23 -2.51
CA ARG A 166 12.60 5.22 -2.51
C ARG A 166 13.16 4.20 -1.52
N GLU A 167 12.61 4.13 -0.31
CA GLU A 167 13.04 3.21 0.74
C GLU A 167 12.81 1.75 0.34
N VAL A 168 11.64 1.45 -0.23
CA VAL A 168 11.31 0.13 -0.78
C VAL A 168 12.31 -0.28 -1.85
N LEU A 169 12.73 0.62 -2.75
CA LEU A 169 13.73 0.31 -3.77
C LEU A 169 15.16 0.23 -3.19
N ALA A 170 15.52 1.13 -2.28
CA ALA A 170 16.88 1.28 -1.75
C ALA A 170 17.35 0.03 -0.99
N ARG A 171 16.43 -0.69 -0.36
CA ARG A 171 16.73 -1.91 0.41
C ARG A 171 16.89 -3.18 -0.44
N GLN A 172 16.62 -3.11 -1.75
CA GLN A 172 16.71 -4.27 -2.63
C GLN A 172 18.15 -4.58 -3.03
N SER A 173 18.44 -5.85 -3.27
CA SER A 173 19.73 -6.31 -3.81
C SER A 173 19.79 -6.31 -5.34
N SER A 174 18.67 -6.04 -6.01
CA SER A 174 18.52 -6.00 -7.46
C SER A 174 18.83 -4.62 -8.05
N ALA A 175 18.74 -4.50 -9.38
CA ALA A 175 18.92 -3.23 -10.09
C ALA A 175 17.92 -2.15 -9.66
N ALA A 176 16.81 -2.52 -9.02
CA ALA A 176 15.82 -1.60 -8.48
C ALA A 176 16.43 -0.55 -7.54
N ARG A 177 17.45 -0.92 -6.76
CA ARG A 177 18.18 -0.01 -5.85
C ARG A 177 18.81 1.18 -6.57
N LEU A 178 19.15 1.04 -7.85
CA LEU A 178 19.74 2.13 -8.63
C LEU A 178 18.72 3.22 -8.95
N LEU A 179 17.42 2.90 -9.03
CA LEU A 179 16.37 3.90 -9.25
C LEU A 179 16.01 4.66 -7.97
N ALA A 180 16.31 4.11 -6.78
CA ALA A 180 16.08 4.80 -5.52
C ALA A 180 16.83 6.15 -5.43
N VAL A 181 17.97 6.28 -6.12
CA VAL A 181 18.77 7.51 -6.13
C VAL A 181 18.39 8.45 -7.28
N CYS A 182 17.43 8.09 -8.14
CA CYS A 182 17.00 8.97 -9.23
C CYS A 182 16.11 10.11 -8.69
N PRO A 183 16.45 11.38 -8.97
CA PRO A 183 15.59 12.52 -8.62
C PRO A 183 14.26 12.46 -9.38
N ASP A 184 13.21 13.07 -8.82
CA ASP A 184 11.87 13.15 -9.44
C ASP A 184 11.90 13.76 -10.85
N GLN A 185 12.85 14.66 -11.11
CA GLN A 185 13.02 15.32 -12.40
C GLN A 185 14.49 15.31 -12.83
N PRO A 186 14.89 14.50 -13.83
CA PRO A 186 16.28 14.43 -14.29
C PRO A 186 16.76 15.68 -15.05
N PHE A 187 15.89 16.69 -15.27
CA PHE A 187 16.18 17.87 -16.09
C PHE A 187 16.31 19.19 -15.33
N MET A 188 16.26 19.18 -13.99
CA MET A 188 16.46 20.39 -13.18
C MET A 188 17.89 20.39 -12.61
N ASN A 189 18.85 20.83 -13.44
CA ASN A 189 20.19 21.30 -13.04
C ASN A 189 20.30 22.79 -13.35
#